data_AF-A0A1D3JPB6-F1
#
_entry.id   AF-A0A1D3JPB6-F1
#
_cell.length_a   1.000
_cell.length_b   1.000
_cell.length_c   1.000
_cell.angle_alpha   90.00
_cell.angle_beta   90.00
_cell.angle_gamma   90.00
#
_symmetry.space_group_name_H-M   'P 1'
#
loop_
_entity.id
_entity.type
_entity.pdbx_description
1 polymer ?
#
loop_
_entity_poly.entity_id
_entity_poly.type
_entity_poly.pdbx_seq_one_letter_code
_entity_poly.pdbx_strand_id
1 'polypeptide(L)'
;DERKDLLNINIEDLSKFYDVSKLICSMYGNVAKNEKGATLSNNANNFVNKYTTLNNDCNIKGTVRSKIFSTLSTDYDNIKNECKDAQCSNFPILPAIKTTQNATNGPKQASETISITNSIKTSSQTSEVTSSSSSIGNKLFTVLSIFGAIAFFLGISYKYSLFGRRKRAQKQYLREKIKNIKKRMNH
;
A
#
# COMPACT_ATOMS: atom_id res chain seq x y z
N ASP A 1 4.77 14.47 -13.72
CA ASP A 1 5.87 14.61 -12.74
C ASP A 1 5.49 14.27 -11.29
N GLU A 2 4.21 14.30 -10.91
CA GLU A 2 3.72 14.11 -9.53
C GLU A 2 4.16 12.83 -8.78
N ARG A 3 4.58 11.78 -9.51
CA ARG A 3 5.12 10.55 -8.93
C ARG A 3 6.54 10.70 -8.39
N LYS A 4 7.35 11.64 -8.90
CA LYS A 4 8.73 11.83 -8.43
C LYS A 4 8.79 12.44 -7.04
N ASP A 5 7.83 13.30 -6.71
CA ASP A 5 7.78 14.00 -5.42
C ASP A 5 7.45 13.06 -4.25
N LEU A 6 6.63 12.02 -4.49
CA LEU A 6 6.36 10.96 -3.51
C LEU A 6 7.55 10.02 -3.29
N LEU A 7 8.48 9.93 -4.25
CA LEU A 7 9.67 9.08 -4.15
C LEU A 7 10.86 9.79 -3.48
N ASN A 8 10.77 11.09 -3.22
CA ASN A 8 11.84 11.87 -2.57
C ASN A 8 11.78 11.81 -1.03
N ILE A 9 11.18 10.75 -0.49
CA ILE A 9 11.02 10.55 0.95
C ILE A 9 12.25 9.82 1.48
N ASN A 10 12.79 10.27 2.63
CA ASN A 10 13.88 9.56 3.30
C ASN A 10 13.45 8.13 3.66
N ILE A 11 14.35 7.17 3.49
CA ILE A 11 14.12 5.75 3.77
C ILE A 11 13.59 5.49 5.18
N GLU A 12 14.04 6.27 6.17
CA GLU A 12 13.58 6.20 7.56
C GLU A 12 12.09 6.52 7.67
N ASP A 13 11.66 7.69 7.17
CA ASP A 13 10.25 8.06 7.18
C ASP A 13 9.41 7.10 6.33
N LEU A 14 9.93 6.68 5.17
CA LEU A 14 9.28 5.71 4.28
C LEU A 14 8.98 4.39 5.00
N SER A 15 9.93 3.91 5.83
CA SER A 15 9.75 2.70 6.64
C SER A 15 8.59 2.84 7.63
N LYS A 16 8.46 4.00 8.28
CA LYS A 16 7.37 4.29 9.22
C LYS A 16 6.01 4.35 8.51
N PHE A 17 5.95 4.91 7.30
CA PHE A 17 4.73 4.87 6.47
C PHE A 17 4.35 3.46 6.06
N TYR A 18 5.33 2.63 5.68
CA TYR A 18 5.09 1.24 5.32
C TYR A 18 4.50 0.45 6.51
N ASP A 19 5.05 0.66 7.70
CA ASP A 19 4.54 0.09 8.95
C ASP A 19 3.07 0.43 9.22
N VAL A 20 2.70 1.70 9.03
CA VAL A 20 1.32 2.17 9.20
C VAL A 20 0.41 1.61 8.09
N SER A 21 0.87 1.61 6.85
CA SER A 21 0.14 1.09 5.68
C SER A 21 -0.12 -0.43 5.80
N LYS A 22 0.83 -1.18 6.37
CA LYS A 22 0.66 -2.61 6.63
C LYS A 22 -0.52 -2.91 7.56
N LEU A 23 -0.79 -2.03 8.52
CA LEU A 23 -1.96 -2.16 9.40
C LEU A 23 -3.27 -1.90 8.64
N ILE A 24 -3.30 -0.89 7.75
CA ILE A 24 -4.43 -0.67 6.82
C ILE A 24 -4.71 -1.94 6.00
N CYS A 25 -3.67 -2.50 5.36
CA CYS A 25 -3.81 -3.74 4.58
C CYS A 25 -4.32 -4.92 5.43
N SER A 26 -3.81 -5.08 6.65
CA SER A 26 -4.27 -6.11 7.58
C SER A 26 -5.75 -5.93 7.93
N MET A 27 -6.20 -4.70 8.17
CA MET A 27 -7.60 -4.41 8.45
C MET A 27 -8.51 -4.68 7.24
N TYR A 28 -8.12 -4.27 6.03
CA TYR A 28 -8.84 -4.64 4.81
C TYR A 28 -8.94 -6.15 4.64
N GLY A 29 -7.86 -6.88 4.92
CA GLY A 29 -7.86 -8.35 4.90
C GLY A 29 -8.85 -8.96 5.89
N ASN A 30 -8.91 -8.44 7.11
CA ASN A 30 -9.87 -8.88 8.13
C ASN A 30 -11.31 -8.61 7.69
N VAL A 31 -11.60 -7.41 7.16
CA VAL A 31 -12.93 -7.05 6.65
C VAL A 31 -13.34 -7.97 5.50
N ALA A 32 -12.47 -8.21 4.52
CA ALA A 32 -12.74 -9.07 3.38
C ALA A 32 -13.00 -10.54 3.77
N LYS A 33 -12.33 -11.04 4.81
CA LYS A 33 -12.55 -12.38 5.37
C LYS A 33 -13.76 -12.47 6.31
N ASN A 34 -14.43 -11.35 6.58
CA ASN A 34 -15.42 -11.22 7.65
C ASN A 34 -14.88 -11.64 9.04
N GLU A 35 -13.56 -11.55 9.25
CA GLU A 35 -12.91 -11.75 10.55
C GLU A 35 -13.06 -10.47 11.40
N LYS A 36 -14.31 -10.18 11.77
CA LYS A 36 -14.70 -8.98 12.50
C LYS A 36 -14.75 -9.28 14.00
N GLY A 37 -14.10 -8.45 14.81
CA GLY A 37 -13.96 -8.67 16.25
C GLY A 37 -12.66 -8.11 16.80
N ALA A 38 -12.14 -8.71 17.87
CA ALA A 38 -10.97 -8.20 18.60
C ALA A 38 -9.74 -7.98 17.71
N THR A 39 -9.49 -8.84 16.73
CA THR A 39 -8.35 -8.70 15.80
C THR A 39 -8.43 -7.41 14.98
N LEU A 40 -9.61 -7.10 14.42
CA LEU A 40 -9.83 -5.89 13.63
C LEU A 40 -9.72 -4.64 14.51
N SER A 41 -10.35 -4.64 15.68
CA SER A 41 -10.27 -3.52 16.64
C SER A 41 -8.84 -3.30 17.16
N ASN A 42 -8.09 -4.37 17.45
CA ASN A 42 -6.69 -4.28 17.85
C ASN A 42 -5.81 -3.68 16.75
N ASN A 43 -6.04 -4.07 15.50
CA ASN A 43 -5.35 -3.48 14.36
C ASN A 43 -5.70 -1.99 14.20
N ALA A 44 -6.98 -1.61 14.41
CA ALA A 44 -7.41 -0.21 14.38
C ALA A 44 -6.75 0.63 15.48
N ASN A 45 -6.70 0.12 16.71
CA ASN A 45 -5.99 0.76 17.83
C ASN A 45 -4.51 0.94 17.53
N ASN A 46 -3.85 -0.12 17.07
CA ASN A 46 -2.43 -0.06 16.70
C ASN A 46 -2.17 0.91 15.55
N PHE A 47 -3.09 0.99 14.59
CA PHE A 47 -3.00 1.93 13.48
C PHE A 47 -3.05 3.36 13.98
N VAL A 48 -4.05 3.73 14.80
CA VAL A 48 -4.17 5.09 15.34
C VAL A 48 -2.95 5.47 16.19
N ASN A 49 -2.43 4.53 17.00
CA ASN A 49 -1.21 4.76 17.76
C ASN A 49 0.00 5.03 16.86
N LYS A 50 0.29 4.14 15.89
CA LYS A 50 1.43 4.33 14.97
C LYS A 50 1.25 5.56 14.07
N TYR A 51 0.02 5.85 13.63
CA TYR A 51 -0.31 7.05 12.86
C TYR A 51 -0.01 8.31 13.67
N THR A 52 -0.33 8.31 14.97
CA THR A 52 -0.03 9.44 15.87
C THR A 52 1.48 9.64 16.02
N THR A 53 2.24 8.56 16.25
CA THR A 53 3.71 8.60 16.32
C THR A 53 4.30 9.13 15.02
N LEU A 54 3.85 8.60 13.89
CA LEU A 54 4.26 9.06 12.56
C LEU A 54 3.93 10.56 12.36
N ASN A 55 2.77 11.03 12.80
CA ASN A 55 2.40 12.44 12.71
C ASN A 55 3.27 13.35 13.59
N ASN A 56 3.83 12.85 14.69
CA ASN A 56 4.73 13.64 15.53
C ASN A 56 6.16 13.65 15.01
N ASP A 57 6.63 12.52 14.49
CA ASP A 57 8.07 12.28 14.25
C ASP A 57 8.46 12.28 12.76
N CYS A 58 7.51 12.58 11.87
CA CYS A 58 7.76 12.59 10.42
C CYS A 58 8.47 13.87 9.97
N ASN A 59 9.61 13.73 9.30
CA ASN A 59 10.37 14.84 8.75
C ASN A 59 9.87 15.33 7.38
N ILE A 60 8.92 14.62 6.75
CA ILE A 60 8.30 15.06 5.51
C ILE A 60 7.53 16.36 5.77
N LYS A 61 7.73 17.35 4.89
CA LYS A 61 7.08 18.65 4.94
C LYS A 61 6.19 18.89 3.72
N GLY A 62 5.31 19.88 3.84
CA GLY A 62 4.51 20.41 2.73
C GLY A 62 3.52 19.41 2.14
N THR A 63 3.31 19.54 0.83
CA THR A 63 2.24 18.84 0.07
C THR A 63 2.40 17.32 0.05
N VAL A 64 3.64 16.82 0.12
CA VAL A 64 3.92 15.37 0.14
C VAL A 64 3.36 14.75 1.43
N ARG A 65 3.59 15.40 2.58
CA ARG A 65 3.06 14.97 3.87
C ARG A 65 1.54 14.94 3.84
N SER A 66 0.90 16.05 3.44
CA SER A 66 -0.57 16.13 3.44
C SER A 66 -1.20 15.06 2.55
N LYS A 67 -0.62 14.78 1.37
CA LYS A 67 -1.08 13.71 0.49
C LYS A 67 -1.00 12.34 1.16
N ILE A 68 0.13 11.97 1.76
CA ILE A 68 0.27 10.64 2.39
C ILE A 68 -0.70 10.47 3.56
N PHE A 69 -0.75 11.45 4.47
CA PHE A 69 -1.64 11.37 5.62
C PHE A 69 -3.12 11.41 5.21
N SER A 70 -3.47 12.17 4.16
CA SER A 70 -4.83 12.17 3.58
C SER A 70 -5.20 10.79 3.03
N THR A 71 -4.28 10.13 2.31
CA THR A 71 -4.53 8.78 1.79
C THR A 71 -4.75 7.79 2.92
N LEU A 72 -3.87 7.78 3.93
CA LEU A 72 -4.00 6.89 5.10
C LEU A 72 -5.30 7.13 5.88
N SER A 73 -5.69 8.39 6.07
CA SER A 73 -6.97 8.73 6.73
C SER A 73 -8.17 8.26 5.91
N THR A 74 -8.14 8.51 4.61
CA THR A 74 -9.22 8.11 3.69
C THR A 74 -9.39 6.59 3.68
N ASP A 75 -8.29 5.85 3.61
CA ASP A 75 -8.33 4.38 3.65
C ASP A 75 -8.88 3.86 4.98
N TYR A 76 -8.51 4.49 6.10
CA TYR A 76 -9.06 4.14 7.41
C TYR A 76 -10.56 4.38 7.51
N ASP A 77 -11.02 5.55 7.04
CA ASP A 77 -12.44 5.90 7.02
C ASP A 77 -13.24 4.96 6.10
N ASN A 78 -12.66 4.55 4.96
CA ASN A 78 -13.25 3.55 4.08
C ASN A 78 -13.40 2.20 4.78
N ILE A 79 -12.37 1.71 5.48
CA ILE A 79 -12.46 0.47 6.27
C ILE A 79 -13.58 0.59 7.32
N LYS A 80 -13.66 1.73 8.01
CA LYS A 80 -14.69 2.00 9.01
C LYS A 80 -16.09 1.96 8.40
N ASN A 81 -16.27 2.51 7.20
CA ASN A 81 -17.56 2.53 6.49
C ASN A 81 -17.96 1.14 5.93
N GLU A 82 -16.99 0.39 5.40
CA GLU A 82 -17.20 -0.98 4.92
C GLU A 82 -17.57 -1.92 6.08
N CYS A 83 -17.02 -1.66 7.26
CA CYS A 83 -17.36 -2.43 8.44
C CYS A 83 -18.67 -1.96 9.09
N LYS A 84 -19.79 -2.51 8.61
CA LYS A 84 -21.16 -2.18 9.06
C LYS A 84 -21.57 -2.75 10.43
N ASP A 85 -20.68 -3.45 11.13
CA ASP A 85 -21.02 -4.15 12.37
C ASP A 85 -20.66 -3.32 13.61
N ALA A 86 -21.38 -3.57 14.72
CA ALA A 86 -21.23 -2.84 15.99
C ALA A 86 -19.77 -2.79 16.50
N GLN A 87 -18.96 -3.81 16.17
CA GLN A 87 -17.54 -3.89 16.56
C GLN A 87 -16.67 -2.82 15.91
N CYS A 88 -17.06 -2.32 14.74
CA CYS A 88 -16.35 -1.23 14.05
C CYS A 88 -16.85 0.15 14.43
N SER A 89 -17.98 0.22 15.13
CA SER A 89 -18.45 1.46 15.74
C SER A 89 -17.50 1.95 16.86
N ASN A 90 -16.68 1.05 17.41
CA ASN A 90 -15.68 1.34 18.43
C ASN A 90 -14.29 1.70 17.87
N PHE A 91 -14.19 2.00 16.58
CA PHE A 91 -12.92 2.42 15.99
C PHE A 91 -12.46 3.76 16.58
N PRO A 92 -11.19 3.88 17.01
CA PRO A 92 -10.70 5.14 17.54
C PRO A 92 -10.73 6.24 16.49
N ILE A 93 -10.86 7.48 16.96
CA ILE A 93 -10.84 8.65 16.10
C ILE A 93 -9.38 8.97 15.77
N LEU A 94 -9.12 9.29 14.50
CA LEU A 94 -7.80 9.74 14.07
C LEU A 94 -7.48 11.14 14.62
N PRO A 95 -6.26 11.37 15.12
CA PRO A 95 -5.85 12.71 15.54
C PRO A 95 -5.67 13.63 14.34
N ALA A 96 -5.80 14.94 14.57
CA ALA A 96 -5.55 15.94 13.54
C ALA A 96 -4.08 15.91 13.06
N ILE A 97 -3.89 16.03 11.75
CA ILE A 97 -2.55 16.06 11.14
C ILE A 97 -1.84 17.36 11.54
N LYS A 98 -0.64 17.24 12.11
CA LYS A 98 0.20 18.41 12.40
C LYS A 98 0.76 18.92 11.09
N THR A 99 0.42 20.15 10.72
CA THR A 99 1.02 20.84 9.57
C THR A 99 2.09 21.79 10.09
N THR A 100 3.37 21.45 9.91
CA THR A 100 4.46 22.39 10.15
C THR A 100 4.44 23.42 9.02
N GLN A 101 3.78 24.56 9.26
CA GLN A 101 3.91 25.73 8.41
C GLN A 101 5.33 26.25 8.58
N ASN A 102 6.16 26.12 7.53
CA ASN A 102 7.37 26.92 7.46
C ASN A 102 6.92 28.37 7.20
N ALA A 103 6.99 29.22 8.23
CA ALA A 103 6.86 30.65 8.09
C ALA A 103 7.95 31.15 7.12
N THR A 104 7.53 31.54 5.92
CA THR A 104 8.34 32.39 5.04
C THR A 104 7.77 33.79 5.21
N ASN A 105 8.61 34.70 5.68
CA ASN A 105 8.25 36.06 6.09
C ASN A 105 7.52 36.83 4.97
N GLY A 106 6.32 37.34 5.28
CA GLY A 106 5.54 38.30 4.50
C GLY A 106 4.33 38.78 5.33
N PRO A 107 3.97 40.08 5.32
CA PRO A 107 3.29 40.70 6.45
C PRO A 107 1.81 40.37 6.59
N LYS A 108 1.43 40.15 7.85
CA LYS A 108 0.10 40.08 8.50
C LYS A 108 -1.09 40.65 7.70
N GLN A 109 -2.19 39.88 7.66
CA GLN A 109 -3.43 40.31 8.33
C GLN A 109 -4.38 39.15 8.70
N ALA A 110 -4.73 39.15 9.99
CA ALA A 110 -5.92 38.62 10.68
C ALA A 110 -6.27 37.12 10.60
N SER A 111 -5.97 36.46 11.72
CA SER A 111 -6.64 35.29 12.27
C SER A 111 -8.08 35.62 12.66
N GLU A 112 -9.04 34.76 12.29
CA GLU A 112 -10.28 34.63 13.05
C GLU A 112 -10.69 33.16 13.16
N THR A 113 -10.96 32.79 14.41
CA THR A 113 -11.21 31.46 14.96
C THR A 113 -12.67 31.07 14.75
N ILE A 114 -12.98 29.96 14.07
CA ILE A 114 -14.23 29.19 14.33
C ILE A 114 -13.96 27.70 14.18
N SER A 115 -13.55 27.09 15.30
CA SER A 115 -13.96 25.73 15.62
C SER A 115 -15.38 25.82 16.18
N ILE A 116 -16.36 25.12 15.60
CA ILE A 116 -17.55 24.55 16.27
C ILE A 116 -18.45 23.89 15.20
N THR A 117 -18.69 22.59 15.43
CA THR A 117 -19.87 21.81 15.04
C THR A 117 -20.14 21.53 13.56
N ASN A 118 -19.94 20.27 13.16
CA ASN A 118 -20.86 19.54 12.28
C ASN A 118 -20.81 18.05 12.62
N SER A 119 -21.29 17.73 13.82
CA SER A 119 -21.84 16.42 14.13
C SER A 119 -23.25 16.65 14.66
N ILE A 120 -24.21 15.97 14.01
CA ILE A 120 -25.62 15.77 14.38
C ILE A 120 -26.66 16.55 13.55
N LYS A 121 -27.44 15.74 12.82
CA LYS A 121 -28.81 15.86 12.29
C LYS A 121 -29.05 16.64 11.00
N THR A 122 -29.39 15.88 9.95
CA THR A 122 -30.76 15.87 9.41
C THR A 122 -31.10 14.50 8.80
N SER A 123 -32.22 13.95 9.26
CA SER A 123 -32.92 12.79 8.73
C SER A 123 -33.75 13.19 7.52
N SER A 124 -33.94 12.23 6.60
CA SER A 124 -35.03 12.13 5.62
C SER A 124 -35.02 13.12 4.45
N GLN A 125 -34.64 12.64 3.27
CA GLN A 125 -35.55 12.64 2.11
C GLN A 125 -35.09 11.64 1.03
N THR A 126 -36.07 11.00 0.45
CA THR A 126 -36.10 9.90 -0.51
C THR A 126 -35.61 10.29 -1.91
N SER A 127 -34.88 9.38 -2.57
CA SER A 127 -35.15 9.04 -3.98
C SER A 127 -34.44 7.73 -4.37
N GLU A 128 -35.25 6.78 -4.83
CA GLU A 128 -34.89 5.52 -5.46
C GLU A 128 -33.97 5.66 -6.69
N VAL A 129 -33.09 4.65 -6.84
CA VAL A 129 -32.60 4.00 -8.08
C VAL A 129 -31.86 4.91 -9.08
N THR A 130 -30.56 4.72 -9.34
CA THR A 130 -30.01 3.63 -10.16
C THR A 130 -28.62 3.20 -9.69
N SER A 131 -28.50 1.91 -9.42
CA SER A 131 -27.24 1.19 -9.21
C SER A 131 -26.21 1.50 -10.29
N SER A 132 -25.13 2.20 -9.92
CA SER A 132 -23.88 2.21 -10.68
C SER A 132 -22.87 1.41 -9.87
N SER A 133 -22.68 0.16 -10.28
CA SER A 133 -21.78 -0.81 -9.65
C SER A 133 -20.37 -0.25 -9.46
N SER A 134 -19.91 -0.32 -8.21
CA SER A 134 -18.56 -0.12 -7.68
C SER A 134 -17.41 -0.17 -8.70
N SER A 135 -16.82 1.00 -8.98
CA SER A 135 -15.57 1.17 -9.74
C SER A 135 -14.29 1.00 -8.88
N ILE A 136 -14.43 0.48 -7.65
CA ILE A 136 -13.29 0.23 -6.74
C ILE A 136 -12.80 -1.23 -6.85
N GLY A 137 -13.70 -2.18 -7.11
CA GLY A 137 -13.37 -3.61 -7.12
C GLY A 137 -12.35 -4.01 -8.19
N ASN A 138 -12.40 -3.38 -9.36
CA ASN A 138 -11.56 -3.71 -10.52
C ASN A 138 -10.07 -3.34 -10.36
N LYS A 139 -9.71 -2.36 -9.51
CA LYS A 139 -8.31 -1.93 -9.32
C LYS A 139 -7.46 -2.96 -8.55
N LEU A 140 -8.03 -3.60 -7.52
CA LEU A 140 -7.35 -4.63 -6.74
C LEU A 140 -7.11 -5.90 -7.58
N PHE A 141 -8.07 -6.27 -8.43
CA PHE A 141 -7.90 -7.37 -9.38
C PHE A 141 -6.78 -7.11 -10.39
N THR A 142 -6.63 -5.87 -10.88
CA THR A 142 -5.53 -5.51 -11.80
C THR A 142 -4.17 -5.72 -11.14
N VAL A 143 -4.00 -5.28 -9.89
CA VAL A 143 -2.73 -5.44 -9.15
C VAL A 143 -2.44 -6.92 -8.88
N LEU A 144 -3.43 -7.70 -8.43
CA LEU A 144 -3.27 -9.14 -8.19
C LEU A 144 -2.95 -9.92 -9.48
N SER A 145 -3.55 -9.52 -10.60
CA SER A 145 -3.31 -10.13 -11.92
C SER A 145 -1.87 -9.95 -12.40
N ILE A 146 -1.28 -8.76 -12.17
CA ILE A 146 0.12 -8.48 -12.54
C ILE A 146 1.09 -9.38 -11.75
N PHE A 147 0.86 -9.56 -10.44
CA PHE A 147 1.69 -10.47 -9.64
C PHE A 147 1.58 -11.93 -10.10
N GLY A 148 0.38 -12.38 -10.46
CA GLY A 148 0.17 -13.72 -11.03
C GLY A 148 0.91 -13.93 -12.36
N ALA A 149 0.84 -12.96 -13.26
CA ALA A 149 1.54 -13.01 -14.54
C ALA A 149 3.07 -13.08 -14.35
N ILE A 150 3.62 -12.23 -13.48
CA ILE A 150 5.06 -12.21 -13.17
C ILE A 150 5.53 -13.57 -12.64
N ALA A 151 4.82 -14.14 -11.67
CA ALA A 151 5.16 -15.46 -11.11
C ALA A 151 5.10 -16.58 -12.17
N PHE A 152 4.11 -16.57 -13.06
CA PHE A 152 3.98 -17.54 -14.15
C PHE A 152 5.14 -17.46 -15.14
N PHE A 153 5.50 -16.26 -15.61
CA PHE A 153 6.63 -16.06 -16.52
C PHE A 153 7.96 -16.42 -15.85
N LEU A 154 8.16 -16.07 -14.58
CA LEU A 154 9.35 -16.46 -13.81
C LEU A 154 9.44 -17.98 -13.65
N GLY A 155 8.35 -18.67 -13.34
CA GLY A 155 8.33 -20.12 -13.20
C GLY A 155 8.71 -20.84 -14.50
N ILE A 156 8.15 -20.39 -15.63
CA ILE A 156 8.50 -20.89 -16.96
C ILE A 156 9.99 -20.62 -17.26
N SER A 157 10.42 -19.36 -17.13
CA SER A 157 11.80 -18.94 -17.40
C SER A 157 12.82 -19.70 -16.53
N TYR A 158 12.50 -19.89 -15.25
CA TYR A 158 13.32 -20.62 -14.30
C TYR A 158 13.49 -22.09 -14.69
N LYS A 159 12.39 -22.76 -15.08
CA LYS A 159 12.42 -24.15 -15.57
C LYS A 159 13.29 -24.29 -16.81
N TYR A 160 13.14 -23.41 -17.80
CA TYR A 160 13.94 -23.44 -19.04
C TYR A 160 15.41 -23.06 -18.81
N SER A 161 15.70 -22.14 -17.87
CA SER A 161 17.08 -21.73 -17.54
C SER A 161 17.85 -22.83 -16.80
N LEU A 162 17.21 -23.51 -15.84
CA LEU A 162 17.79 -24.63 -15.11
C LEU A 162 18.04 -25.84 -16.03
N PHE A 163 17.11 -26.12 -16.95
CA PHE A 163 17.25 -27.20 -17.92
C PHE A 163 18.26 -26.86 -19.04
N GLY A 164 18.36 -25.58 -19.43
CA GLY A 164 19.29 -25.10 -20.44
C GLY A 164 20.77 -25.26 -20.05
N ARG A 165 21.13 -25.01 -18.78
CA ARG A 165 22.53 -25.19 -18.32
C ARG A 165 22.97 -26.66 -18.36
N ARG A 166 22.11 -27.59 -17.93
CA ARG A 166 22.42 -29.04 -17.96
C ARG A 166 22.70 -29.53 -19.38
N LYS A 167 21.88 -29.11 -20.35
CA LYS A 167 22.02 -29.52 -21.76
C LYS A 167 23.27 -28.95 -22.43
N ARG A 168 23.71 -27.74 -22.05
CA ARG A 168 24.97 -27.15 -22.54
C ARG A 168 26.20 -27.90 -22.04
N ALA A 169 26.23 -28.29 -20.77
CA ALA A 169 27.35 -29.02 -20.18
C ALA A 169 27.57 -30.39 -20.84
N GLN A 170 26.50 -31.17 -21.05
CA GLN A 170 26.59 -32.45 -21.76
C GLN A 170 27.07 -32.29 -23.20
N LYS A 171 26.62 -31.25 -23.91
CA LYS A 171 27.05 -30.96 -25.29
C LYS A 171 28.53 -30.57 -25.38
N GLN A 172 29.06 -29.84 -24.39
CA GLN A 172 30.49 -29.54 -24.31
C GLN A 172 31.32 -30.79 -24.03
N TYR A 173 30.89 -31.63 -23.09
CA TYR A 173 31.54 -32.90 -22.79
C TYR A 173 31.65 -33.82 -24.02
N LEU A 174 30.57 -33.95 -24.79
CA LEU A 174 30.55 -34.72 -26.05
C LEU A 174 31.52 -34.14 -27.10
N ARG A 175 31.60 -32.81 -27.23
CA ARG A 175 32.53 -32.15 -28.16
C ARG A 175 33.99 -32.39 -27.79
N GLU A 176 34.33 -32.29 -26.51
CA GLU A 176 35.70 -32.57 -26.03
C GLU A 176 36.08 -34.04 -26.24
N LYS A 177 35.16 -34.98 -26.02
CA LYS A 177 35.38 -36.40 -26.31
C LYS A 177 35.71 -36.65 -27.79
N ILE A 178 34.93 -36.09 -28.71
CA ILE A 178 35.17 -36.22 -30.16
C ILE A 178 36.52 -35.62 -30.55
N LYS A 179 36.87 -34.44 -29.99
CA LYS A 179 38.15 -33.78 -30.24
C LYS A 179 39.35 -34.62 -29.77
N ASN A 180 39.24 -35.28 -28.62
CA ASN A 180 40.28 -36.16 -28.10
C ASN A 180 40.45 -37.43 -28.94
N ILE A 181 39.35 -38.02 -29.44
CA ILE A 181 39.42 -39.17 -30.36
C ILE A 181 40.10 -38.76 -31.67
N LYS A 182 39.73 -37.62 -32.26
CA LYS A 182 40.35 -37.11 -33.49
C LYS A 182 41.85 -36.88 -33.35
N LYS A 183 42.31 -36.37 -32.20
CA LYS A 183 43.75 -36.20 -31.92
C LYS A 183 44.51 -37.53 -31.90
N ARG A 184 43.89 -38.62 -31.43
CA ARG A 184 44.49 -39.96 -31.38
C ARG A 184 44.55 -40.67 -32.73
N MET A 185 43.76 -40.25 -33.71
CA MET A 185 43.78 -40.80 -35.07
C MET A 185 44.80 -40.13 -35.99
N ASN A 186 45.27 -38.93 -35.62
CA ASN A 186 46.22 -38.14 -36.41
C ASN A 186 47.69 -38.35 -35.97
N HIS A 187 47.92 -39.26 -35.04
CA HIS A 187 49.22 -39.74 -34.59
C HIS A 187 49.21 -41.26 -34.72
#